data_AF-A0A6B9KZ89-F1
#
_entry.id   AF-A0A6B9KZ89-F1
#
_cell.length_a   1.000
_cell.length_b   1.000
_cell.length_c   1.000
_cell.angle_alpha   90.00
_cell.angle_beta   90.00
_cell.angle_gamma   90.00
#
_symmetry.space_group_name_H-M   'P 1'
#
loop_
_entity.id
_entity.type
_entity.pdbx_description
1 polymer ?
#
loop_
_entity_poly.entity_id
_entity_poly.type
_entity_poly.pdbx_seq_one_letter_code
_entity_poly.pdbx_strand_id
1 'polypeptide(L)'
;MKTALFLVFALAFIAVEGKFSKACSKPGQTVLAPDGCNHCRCSKNGIIMGCTKKMCPPRTMKQSCKPGATFKHKDGCNTCKCSDDGKSARCTARLCW
;
A
#
# COMPACT_ATOMS: atom_id res chain seq x y z
N MET A 1 46.86 -17.37 12.03
CA MET A 1 45.86 -16.30 11.82
C MET A 1 44.91 -16.69 10.67
N LYS A 2 44.07 -17.73 10.82
CA LYS A 2 43.17 -18.19 9.72
C LYS A 2 41.77 -18.57 10.19
N THR A 3 41.45 -18.32 11.46
CA THR A 3 40.21 -18.80 12.10
C THR A 3 39.13 -17.73 12.27
N ALA A 4 39.41 -16.46 11.94
CA ALA A 4 38.47 -15.35 12.18
C ALA A 4 37.59 -14.97 10.98
N LEU A 5 37.85 -15.49 9.77
CA LEU A 5 37.18 -15.02 8.54
C LEU A 5 35.90 -15.80 8.16
N PHE A 6 35.68 -17.00 8.73
CA PHE A 6 34.52 -17.82 8.40
C PHE A 6 33.23 -17.47 9.17
N LEU A 7 33.31 -16.74 10.29
CA LEU A 7 32.14 -16.40 11.10
C LEU A 7 31.39 -15.16 10.61
N VAL A 8 32.07 -14.27 9.85
CA VAL A 8 31.46 -13.01 9.38
C VAL A 8 30.47 -13.25 8.23
N PHE A 9 30.67 -14.30 7.42
CA PHE A 9 29.76 -14.64 6.32
C PHE A 9 28.47 -15.35 6.77
N ALA A 10 28.48 -16.05 7.90
CA ALA A 10 27.30 -16.80 8.37
C ALA A 10 26.19 -15.87 8.92
N LEU A 11 26.54 -14.69 9.44
CA LEU A 11 25.57 -13.75 10.02
C LEU A 11 24.82 -12.92 8.96
N ALA A 12 25.37 -12.80 7.74
CA ALA A 12 24.76 -12.01 6.67
C ALA A 12 23.56 -12.72 5.98
N PHE A 13 23.41 -14.04 6.14
CA PHE A 13 22.34 -14.81 5.50
C PHE A 13 21.02 -14.89 6.30
N ILE A 14 21.00 -14.44 7.57
CA ILE A 14 19.86 -14.70 8.48
C ILE A 14 18.69 -13.71 8.28
N ALA A 15 18.79 -12.70 7.40
CA ALA A 15 17.83 -11.59 7.38
C ALA A 15 17.17 -11.28 6.02
N VAL A 16 17.05 -12.25 5.10
CA VAL A 16 16.24 -12.09 3.87
C VAL A 16 14.99 -12.97 3.90
N GLU A 17 14.31 -13.04 5.05
CA GLU A 17 12.91 -13.47 5.07
C GLU A 17 12.08 -12.23 4.76
N GLY A 18 11.95 -11.92 3.47
CA GLY A 18 10.94 -10.97 2.98
C GLY A 18 9.57 -11.53 3.38
N LYS A 19 9.07 -11.14 4.55
CA LYS A 19 7.76 -11.54 5.05
C LYS A 19 6.70 -11.03 4.10
N PHE A 20 6.30 -11.85 3.13
CA PHE A 20 5.09 -11.63 2.36
C PHE A 20 3.92 -11.79 3.34
N SER A 21 3.58 -10.71 4.03
CA SER A 21 2.46 -10.68 4.96
C SER A 21 1.20 -11.02 4.18
N LYS A 22 0.46 -12.04 4.64
CA LYS A 22 -0.84 -12.40 4.05
C LYS A 22 -1.74 -11.15 4.04
N ALA A 23 -2.29 -10.81 2.88
CA ALA A 23 -3.20 -9.68 2.75
C ALA A 23 -4.56 -9.93 3.43
N CYS A 24 -4.89 -11.19 3.68
CA CYS A 24 -6.17 -11.64 4.24
C CYS A 24 -6.00 -13.04 4.88
N SER A 25 -6.87 -13.38 5.84
CA SER A 25 -6.69 -14.57 6.69
C SER A 25 -7.56 -15.75 6.30
N LYS A 26 -8.77 -15.54 5.77
CA LYS A 26 -9.73 -16.60 5.48
C LYS A 26 -9.87 -16.84 3.97
N PRO A 27 -9.69 -18.09 3.47
CA PRO A 27 -9.91 -18.41 2.07
C PRO A 27 -11.33 -18.04 1.63
N GLY A 28 -11.46 -17.42 0.46
CA GLY A 28 -12.75 -17.00 -0.10
C GLY A 28 -13.35 -15.73 0.53
N GLN A 29 -12.79 -15.22 1.63
CA GLN A 29 -13.23 -13.98 2.25
C GLN A 29 -13.18 -12.82 1.24
N THR A 30 -14.20 -11.97 1.29
CA THR A 30 -14.18 -10.67 0.63
C THR A 30 -13.70 -9.60 1.62
N VAL A 31 -12.66 -8.85 1.25
CA VAL A 31 -12.09 -7.76 2.06
C VAL A 31 -12.19 -6.43 1.32
N LEU A 32 -12.28 -5.32 2.06
CA LEU A 32 -12.24 -3.99 1.46
C LEU A 32 -10.82 -3.71 0.95
N ALA A 33 -10.71 -3.24 -0.29
CA ALA A 33 -9.44 -2.86 -0.88
C ALA A 33 -8.85 -1.63 -0.17
N PRO A 34 -7.53 -1.38 -0.28
CA PRO A 34 -6.90 -0.16 0.24
C PRO A 34 -7.52 1.13 -0.28
N ASP A 35 -8.29 1.03 -1.38
CA ASP A 35 -8.99 2.17 -1.92
C ASP A 35 -10.27 2.59 -1.17
N GLY A 36 -10.70 1.78 -0.20
CA GLY A 36 -11.86 2.03 0.64
C GLY A 36 -13.21 1.79 -0.04
N CYS A 37 -13.24 1.24 -1.25
CA CYS A 37 -14.48 1.12 -2.03
C CYS A 37 -14.56 -0.19 -2.84
N ASN A 38 -13.47 -0.60 -3.48
CA ASN A 38 -13.41 -1.89 -4.15
C ASN A 38 -13.28 -3.03 -3.14
N HIS A 39 -13.74 -4.23 -3.55
CA HIS A 39 -13.75 -5.42 -2.71
C HIS A 39 -12.92 -6.52 -3.37
N CYS A 40 -12.08 -7.18 -2.59
CA CYS A 40 -11.10 -8.15 -3.05
C CYS A 40 -11.38 -9.55 -2.50
N ARG A 41 -11.17 -10.60 -3.29
CA ARG A 41 -11.35 -11.99 -2.86
C ARG A 41 -10.02 -12.63 -2.46
N CYS A 42 -10.01 -13.26 -1.28
CA CYS A 42 -8.85 -13.93 -0.73
C CYS A 42 -8.64 -15.35 -1.28
N SER A 43 -7.41 -15.69 -1.65
CA SER A 43 -7.00 -17.06 -1.96
C SER A 43 -6.74 -17.87 -0.69
N LYS A 44 -6.57 -19.18 -0.84
CA LYS A 44 -6.18 -20.07 0.28
C LYS A 44 -4.85 -19.72 0.95
N ASN A 45 -3.95 -19.06 0.21
CA ASN A 45 -2.62 -18.68 0.70
C ASN A 45 -2.60 -17.26 1.29
N GLY A 46 -3.74 -16.59 1.42
CA GLY A 46 -3.81 -15.20 1.91
C GLY A 46 -3.39 -14.16 0.87
N ILE A 47 -3.44 -14.52 -0.42
CA ILE A 47 -3.13 -13.64 -1.56
C ILE A 47 -4.44 -13.11 -2.14
N ILE A 48 -4.49 -11.82 -2.48
CA ILE A 48 -5.62 -11.24 -3.19
C ILE A 48 -5.69 -11.81 -4.62
N MET A 49 -6.77 -12.52 -4.95
CA MET A 49 -6.99 -13.09 -6.29
C MET A 49 -7.43 -12.04 -7.31
N GLY A 50 -8.10 -10.99 -6.84
CA GLY A 50 -8.68 -9.95 -7.66
C GLY A 50 -9.64 -9.10 -6.86
N CYS A 51 -9.90 -7.89 -7.35
CA CYS A 51 -10.81 -6.94 -6.74
C CYS A 51 -11.85 -6.47 -7.75
N THR A 52 -12.98 -5.96 -7.26
CA THR A 52 -13.91 -5.20 -8.09
C THR A 52 -13.19 -3.97 -8.68
N LYS A 53 -13.73 -3.42 -9.78
CA LYS A 53 -13.22 -2.21 -10.45
C LYS A 53 -14.30 -1.13 -10.53
N LYS A 54 -14.95 -0.84 -9.40
CA LYS A 54 -15.94 0.22 -9.27
C LYS A 54 -15.26 1.59 -9.40
N MET A 55 -16.00 2.55 -9.95
CA MET A 55 -15.63 3.97 -9.89
C MET A 55 -15.76 4.45 -8.44
N CYS A 56 -14.63 4.65 -7.78
CA CYS A 56 -14.62 5.07 -6.38
C CYS A 56 -14.64 6.59 -6.24
N PRO A 57 -15.35 7.14 -5.22
CA PRO A 57 -15.33 8.56 -4.96
C PRO A 57 -13.91 9.00 -4.59
N PRO A 58 -13.49 10.22 -4.96
CA PRO A 58 -12.22 10.77 -4.51
C PRO A 58 -12.14 10.82 -2.99
N ARG A 59 -10.96 10.60 -2.42
CA ARG A 59 -10.74 10.66 -0.98
C ARG A 59 -10.34 12.07 -0.58
N THR A 60 -10.89 12.57 0.50
CA THR A 60 -10.43 13.82 1.11
C THR A 60 -9.53 13.47 2.28
N MET A 61 -8.32 14.03 2.28
CA MET A 61 -7.39 13.88 3.39
C MET A 61 -7.15 15.24 4.04
N LYS A 62 -7.13 15.27 5.37
CA LYS A 62 -6.71 16.44 6.14
C LYS A 62 -5.17 16.44 6.17
N GLN A 63 -4.55 17.41 5.51
CA GLN A 63 -3.12 17.61 5.50
C GLN A 63 -2.79 19.03 5.04
N SER A 64 -1.71 19.59 5.56
CA SER A 64 -1.20 20.87 5.07
C SER A 64 -0.55 20.69 3.69
N CYS A 65 -0.96 21.48 2.71
CA CYS A 65 -0.40 21.51 1.37
C CYS A 65 -0.46 22.91 0.78
N LYS A 66 0.31 23.18 -0.29
CA LYS A 66 0.26 24.47 -0.99
C LYS A 66 -1.11 24.60 -1.69
N PRO A 67 -1.89 25.67 -1.44
CA PRO A 67 -3.18 25.89 -2.09
C PRO A 67 -3.12 25.70 -3.61
N GLY A 68 -4.10 24.97 -4.15
CA GLY A 68 -4.21 24.67 -5.59
C GLY A 68 -3.17 23.69 -6.16
N ALA A 69 -2.13 23.31 -5.41
CA ALA A 69 -1.09 22.42 -5.90
C ALA A 69 -1.63 21.01 -6.18
N THR A 70 -1.08 20.38 -7.22
CA THR A 70 -1.30 18.97 -7.55
C THR A 70 -0.04 18.16 -7.23
N PHE A 71 -0.20 17.00 -6.59
CA PHE A 71 0.92 16.16 -6.16
C PHE A 71 0.53 14.68 -6.13
N LYS A 72 1.54 13.81 -6.09
CA LYS A 72 1.35 12.36 -5.92
C LYS A 72 1.03 12.02 -4.47
N HIS A 73 0.03 11.17 -4.27
CA HIS A 73 -0.26 10.59 -2.97
C HIS A 73 0.91 9.71 -2.51
N LYS A 74 1.00 9.43 -1.21
CA LYS A 74 2.05 8.59 -0.63
C LYS A 74 2.07 7.14 -1.15
N ASP A 75 0.99 6.70 -1.81
CA ASP A 75 0.92 5.41 -2.50
C ASP A 75 1.60 5.42 -3.88
N GLY A 76 2.11 6.57 -4.35
CA GLY A 76 2.78 6.73 -5.65
C GLY A 76 1.87 6.69 -6.88
N CYS A 77 0.60 6.30 -6.73
CA CYS A 77 -0.32 6.05 -7.83
C CYS A 77 -1.41 7.14 -7.90
N ASN A 78 -2.06 7.43 -6.77
CA ASN A 78 -3.12 8.41 -6.70
C ASN A 78 -2.58 9.84 -6.80
N THR A 79 -3.40 10.73 -7.34
CA THR A 79 -3.06 12.15 -7.53
C THR A 79 -4.01 13.00 -6.71
N CYS A 80 -3.45 13.98 -6.00
CA CYS A 80 -4.16 14.84 -5.07
C CYS A 80 -4.14 16.29 -5.56
N LYS A 81 -5.23 17.02 -5.35
CA LYS A 81 -5.31 18.49 -5.50
C LYS A 81 -5.60 19.11 -4.13
N CYS A 82 -4.75 20.06 -3.72
CA CYS A 82 -4.90 20.78 -2.47
C CYS A 82 -6.09 21.76 -2.51
N SER A 83 -6.82 21.88 -1.40
CA SER A 83 -7.86 22.88 -1.20
C SER A 83 -7.27 24.29 -1.09
N ASP A 84 -8.11 25.30 -1.31
CA ASP A 84 -7.67 26.70 -1.33
C ASP A 84 -7.22 27.21 0.04
N ASP A 85 -7.72 26.62 1.13
CA ASP A 85 -7.27 26.91 2.49
C ASP A 85 -5.95 26.22 2.88
N GLY A 86 -5.43 25.34 2.00
CA GLY A 86 -4.20 24.59 2.24
C GLY A 86 -4.30 23.50 3.31
N LYS A 87 -5.49 23.15 3.81
CA LYS A 87 -5.68 22.23 4.95
C LYS A 87 -6.20 20.84 4.57
N SER A 88 -6.56 20.64 3.31
CA SER A 88 -7.01 19.35 2.82
C SER A 88 -6.57 19.12 1.38
N ALA A 89 -6.60 17.85 0.95
CA ALA A 89 -6.44 17.52 -0.45
C ALA A 89 -7.44 16.46 -0.88
N ARG A 90 -8.00 16.63 -2.08
CA ARG A 90 -8.86 15.64 -2.73
C ARG A 90 -8.02 14.80 -3.67
N CYS A 91 -7.93 13.51 -3.38
CA CYS A 91 -7.12 12.54 -4.10
C CYS A 91 -7.99 11.60 -4.94
N THR A 92 -7.49 11.17 -6.09
CA THR A 92 -8.08 10.03 -6.81
C THR A 92 -8.11 8.79 -5.91
N ALA A 93 -9.03 7.87 -6.19
CA ALA A 93 -9.19 6.63 -5.43
C ALA A 93 -8.99 5.40 -6.33
N ARG A 94 -7.88 5.37 -7.05
CA ARG A 94 -7.45 4.20 -7.84
C ARG A 94 -6.93 3.11 -6.90
N LEU A 95 -7.15 1.86 -7.30
CA LEU A 95 -6.49 0.72 -6.69
C LEU A 95 -5.00 0.73 -7.10
N CYS A 96 -4.12 0.71 -6.11
CA CYS A 96 -2.67 0.72 -6.27
C CYS A 96 -2.13 -0.69 -5.99
N TRP A 97 -1.05 -1.09 -6.68
CA TRP A 97 -0.39 -2.39 -6.53
C TRP A 97 1.07 -2.20 -6.12
#